data_AF-A0A4Z0J5A3-F1
#
_entry.id   AF-A0A4Z0J5A3-F1
#
_cell.length_a   1.000
_cell.length_b   1.000
_cell.length_c   1.000
_cell.angle_alpha   90.00
_cell.angle_beta   90.00
_cell.angle_gamma   90.00
#
_symmetry.space_group_name_H-M   'P 1'
#
loop_
_entity.id
_entity.type
_entity.pdbx_description
1 polymer ?
#
loop_
_entity_poly.entity_id
_entity_poly.type
_entity_poly.pdbx_seq_one_letter_code
_entity_poly.pdbx_strand_id
1 'polypeptide(L)'
;MVEDVEIRALHQFYRSLSEVVGTEAMLRIHAQYKGTQLSIPIHLYDRKLAAQRVREEFDGHNQKELAHKYGYSQKWVYKALRRREEGKIKEE
;
A
#
# COMPACT_ATOMS: atom_id res chain seq x y z
N MET A 1 12.36 -24.28 -14.83
CA MET A 1 13.59 -24.70 -14.12
C MET A 1 13.94 -23.55 -13.22
N VAL A 2 13.59 -23.62 -11.93
CA VAL A 2 14.02 -22.61 -10.97
C VAL A 2 15.49 -22.94 -10.73
N GLU A 3 16.37 -22.16 -11.35
CA GLU A 3 17.81 -22.28 -11.18
C GLU A 3 18.13 -22.41 -9.70
N ASP A 4 19.09 -23.29 -9.39
CA ASP A 4 19.62 -23.57 -8.06
C ASP A 4 20.22 -22.27 -7.50
N VAL A 5 19.36 -21.42 -6.93
CA VAL A 5 19.80 -20.16 -6.33
C VAL A 5 20.51 -20.54 -5.05
N GLU A 6 21.82 -20.32 -5.03
CA GLU A 6 22.60 -20.52 -3.82
C GLU A 6 22.24 -19.46 -2.79
N ILE A 7 21.23 -19.75 -1.96
CA ILE A 7 20.65 -18.85 -0.94
C ILE A 7 21.74 -18.35 0.02
N ARG A 8 22.79 -19.16 0.21
CA ARG A 8 23.93 -18.84 1.06
C ARG A 8 24.80 -17.72 0.52
N ALA A 9 24.85 -17.53 -0.80
CA ALA A 9 25.60 -16.46 -1.46
C ALA A 9 24.75 -15.21 -1.76
N LEU A 10 23.44 -15.23 -1.49
CA LEU A 10 22.59 -14.06 -1.68
C LEU A 10 23.01 -12.92 -0.74
N HIS A 11 22.96 -11.70 -1.28
CA HIS A 11 23.06 -10.49 -0.48
C HIS A 11 22.02 -10.53 0.65
N GLN A 12 22.37 -10.03 1.83
CA GLN A 12 21.53 -10.11 3.04
C GLN A 12 20.08 -9.66 2.78
N PHE A 13 19.90 -8.57 2.03
CA PHE A 13 18.59 -8.10 1.59
C PHE A 13 17.78 -9.15 0.84
N TYR A 14 18.37 -9.80 -0.17
CA TYR A 14 17.67 -10.83 -0.97
C TYR A 14 17.45 -12.11 -0.20
N ARG A 15 18.31 -12.43 0.78
CA ARG A 15 18.06 -13.54 1.71
C ARG A 15 16.82 -13.25 2.55
N SER A 16 16.77 -12.12 3.25
CA SER A 16 15.60 -11.74 4.04
C SER A 16 14.34 -11.60 3.18
N LEU A 17 14.46 -11.08 1.96
CA LEU A 17 13.34 -11.02 1.02
C LEU A 17 12.86 -12.42 0.62
N SER A 18 13.76 -13.36 0.33
CA SER A 18 13.39 -14.75 0.02
C SER A 18 12.73 -15.48 1.18
N GLU A 19 13.07 -15.17 2.43
CA GLU A 19 12.40 -15.71 3.61
C GLU A 19 10.97 -15.18 3.76
N VAL A 20 10.71 -13.95 3.31
CA VAL A 20 9.39 -13.30 3.40
C VAL A 20 8.48 -13.69 2.23
N VAL A 21 8.98 -13.66 0.99
CA VAL A 21 8.15 -13.85 -0.22
C VAL A 21 8.42 -15.15 -0.97
N GLY A 22 9.45 -15.92 -0.59
CA GLY A 22 9.91 -17.10 -1.30
C GLY A 22 10.93 -16.78 -2.41
N THR A 23 11.73 -17.77 -2.78
CA THR A 23 12.82 -17.62 -3.77
C THR A 23 12.31 -17.23 -5.15
N GLU A 24 11.20 -17.81 -5.62
CA GLU A 24 10.65 -17.53 -6.96
C GLU A 24 10.14 -16.09 -7.08
N ALA A 25 9.37 -15.60 -6.09
CA ALA A 25 8.90 -14.23 -6.08
C ALA A 25 10.05 -13.22 -5.93
N MET A 26 11.05 -13.55 -5.10
CA MET A 26 12.26 -12.74 -4.95
C MET A 26 13.02 -12.59 -6.28
N LEU A 27 13.19 -13.67 -7.05
CA LEU A 27 13.81 -13.61 -8.37
C LEU A 27 13.02 -12.72 -9.35
N ARG A 28 11.68 -12.79 -9.32
CA ARG A 28 10.83 -11.91 -10.14
C ARG A 28 10.99 -10.44 -9.78
N ILE A 29 11.06 -10.12 -8.49
CA ILE A 29 11.31 -8.77 -8.00
C ILE A 29 12.70 -8.30 -8.45
N HIS A 30 13.73 -9.13 -8.29
CA HIS A 30 15.08 -8.80 -8.74
C HIS A 30 15.12 -8.54 -10.26
N ALA A 31 14.51 -9.40 -11.07
CA ALA A 31 14.47 -9.24 -12.52
C ALA A 31 13.79 -7.93 -12.94
N GLN A 32 12.70 -7.56 -12.26
CA GLN A 32 11.90 -6.37 -12.58
C GLN A 32 12.54 -5.06 -12.09
N TYR A 33 13.18 -5.07 -10.93
CA TYR A 33 13.61 -3.84 -10.23
C TYR A 33 15.12 -3.67 -10.10
N LYS A 34 15.95 -4.62 -10.59
CA LYS A 34 17.42 -4.49 -10.56
C LYS A 34 17.88 -3.15 -11.17
N GLY A 35 18.82 -2.50 -10.51
CA GLY A 35 19.35 -1.19 -10.93
C GLY A 35 18.45 0.01 -10.59
N THR A 36 17.26 -0.20 -10.01
CA THR A 36 16.36 0.87 -9.56
C THR A 36 16.43 1.04 -8.04
N GLN A 37 16.33 2.28 -7.54
CA GLN A 37 16.18 2.53 -6.11
C GLN A 37 14.69 2.45 -5.72
N LEU A 38 14.31 1.36 -5.05
CA LEU A 38 12.94 1.16 -4.57
C LEU A 38 12.77 1.76 -3.17
N SER A 39 11.73 2.58 -2.97
CA SER A 39 11.29 3.04 -1.65
C SER A 39 9.94 2.43 -1.34
N ILE A 40 9.86 1.67 -0.24
CA ILE A 40 8.61 1.04 0.19
C ILE A 40 7.82 2.07 1.01
N PRO A 41 6.60 2.46 0.58
CA PRO A 41 5.78 3.40 1.34
C PRO A 41 5.30 2.80 2.66
N ILE A 42 5.21 3.63 3.70
CA ILE A 42 4.71 3.24 5.02
C ILE A 42 3.21 2.89 4.97
N HIS A 43 2.46 3.56 4.09
CA HIS A 43 1.03 3.30 3.92
C HIS A 43 0.83 2.34 2.75
N LEU A 44 0.11 1.25 3.01
CA LEU A 44 -0.21 0.24 2.01
C LEU A 44 -1.12 0.79 0.90
N TYR A 45 -2.08 1.63 1.26
CA TYR A 45 -3.03 2.22 0.33
C TYR A 45 -2.62 3.63 -0.08
N ASP A 46 -2.89 3.99 -1.34
CA ASP A 46 -2.73 5.37 -1.79
C ASP A 46 -3.76 6.27 -1.09
N ARG A 47 -3.31 7.44 -0.65
CA ARG A 47 -4.12 8.38 0.12
C ARG A 47 -5.36 8.86 -0.66
N LYS A 48 -5.24 9.08 -1.97
CA LYS A 48 -6.36 9.58 -2.80
C LYS A 48 -7.35 8.47 -3.07
N LEU A 49 -6.86 7.28 -3.46
CA LEU A 49 -7.72 6.12 -3.72
C LEU A 49 -8.43 5.65 -2.45
N ALA A 50 -7.71 5.58 -1.33
CA ALA A 50 -8.32 5.27 -0.02
C ALA A 50 -9.38 6.30 0.35
N ALA A 51 -9.15 7.59 0.12
CA ALA A 51 -10.14 8.63 0.44
C ALA A 51 -11.41 8.51 -0.42
N GLN A 52 -11.27 8.11 -1.69
CA GLN A 52 -12.42 7.83 -2.55
C GLN A 52 -13.21 6.63 -2.02
N ARG A 53 -12.54 5.51 -1.74
CA ARG A 53 -13.19 4.30 -1.23
C ARG A 53 -13.84 4.52 0.14
N VAL A 54 -13.19 5.27 1.03
CA VAL A 54 -13.77 5.70 2.30
C VAL A 54 -15.08 6.44 2.11
N ARG A 55 -15.22 7.28 1.08
CA ARG A 55 -16.48 7.99 0.81
C ARG A 55 -17.57 7.11 0.23
N GLU A 56 -17.19 6.12 -0.58
CA GLU A 56 -18.10 5.17 -1.20
C GLU A 56 -18.64 4.17 -0.17
N GLU A 57 -17.80 3.72 0.76
CA GLU A 57 -18.15 2.75 1.79
C GLU A 57 -18.70 3.41 3.07
N PHE A 58 -18.78 4.74 3.16
CA PHE A 58 -19.24 5.42 4.38
C PHE A 58 -20.75 5.28 4.60
N ASP A 59 -21.16 4.68 5.71
CA ASP A 59 -22.57 4.44 6.08
C ASP A 59 -23.13 5.41 7.13
N GLY A 60 -22.31 6.37 7.59
CA GLY A 60 -22.65 7.33 8.64
C GLY A 60 -22.01 7.04 10.00
N HIS A 61 -21.71 5.78 10.32
CA HIS A 61 -21.21 5.37 11.64
C HIS A 61 -19.90 4.56 11.60
N ASN A 62 -19.50 4.05 10.43
CA ASN A 62 -18.34 3.18 10.25
C ASN A 62 -16.97 3.89 10.14
N GLN A 63 -16.83 5.13 10.64
CA GLN A 63 -15.58 5.89 10.54
C GLN A 63 -14.38 5.16 11.19
N LYS A 64 -14.61 4.48 12.32
CA LYS A 64 -13.58 3.75 13.04
C LYS A 64 -13.13 2.49 12.29
N GLU A 65 -14.05 1.81 11.64
CA GLU A 65 -13.76 0.62 10.85
C GLU A 65 -13.00 0.97 9.57
N LEU A 66 -13.42 2.03 8.88
CA LEU A 66 -12.72 2.55 7.70
C LEU A 66 -11.30 3.02 8.04
N ALA A 67 -11.12 3.70 9.18
CA ALA A 67 -9.80 4.10 9.66
C ALA A 67 -8.87 2.88 9.84
N HIS A 68 -9.37 1.82 10.47
CA HIS A 68 -8.61 0.59 10.66
C HIS A 68 -8.34 -0.13 9.34
N LYS A 69 -9.34 -0.24 8.46
CA LYS A 69 -9.25 -0.93 7.16
C LYS A 69 -8.20 -0.31 6.24
N TYR A 70 -8.12 1.01 6.16
CA TYR A 70 -7.16 1.70 5.30
C TYR A 70 -5.85 2.08 6.01
N GLY A 71 -5.72 1.78 7.31
CA GLY A 71 -4.52 2.13 8.08
C GLY A 71 -4.33 3.63 8.28
N TYR A 72 -5.43 4.40 8.37
CA TYR A 72 -5.40 5.85 8.59
C TYR A 72 -6.07 6.21 9.91
N SER A 73 -5.80 7.42 10.43
CA SER A 73 -6.44 7.90 11.64
C SER A 73 -7.91 8.31 11.39
N GLN A 74 -8.75 8.23 12.43
CA GLN A 74 -10.13 8.72 12.34
C GLN A 74 -10.22 10.20 11.94
N LYS A 75 -9.28 11.04 12.40
CA LYS A 75 -9.18 12.45 11.95
C LYS A 75 -8.96 12.56 10.45
N TRP A 76 -8.15 11.68 9.87
CA TRP A 76 -7.93 11.65 8.43
C TRP A 76 -9.19 11.21 7.68
N VAL A 77 -9.92 10.20 8.18
CA VAL A 77 -11.20 9.76 7.61
C VAL A 77 -12.22 10.89 7.62
N TYR A 78 -12.37 11.59 8.76
CA TYR A 78 -13.23 12.77 8.86
C TYR A 78 -12.86 13.84 7.82
N LYS A 79 -11.56 14.12 7.65
CA LYS A 79 -11.07 15.05 6.61
C LYS A 79 -11.34 14.55 5.20
N ALA A 80 -11.22 13.25 4.95
CA ALA A 80 -11.49 12.62 3.67
C ALA A 80 -12.97 12.76 3.30
N LEU A 81 -13.88 12.57 4.26
CA LEU A 81 -15.31 12.77 4.11
C LEU A 81 -15.66 14.25 3.87
N ARG A 82 -15.14 15.17 4.70
CA ARG A 82 -15.44 16.61 4.60
C ARG A 82 -15.01 17.24 3.26
N ARG A 83 -13.90 16.78 2.68
CA ARG A 83 -13.42 17.25 1.36
C ARG A 83 -14.37 16.90 0.20
N ARG A 84 -15.42 16.09 0.42
CA ARG A 84 -16.49 15.83 -0.56
C ARG A 84 -17.45 17.01 -0.67
N GLU A 85 -17.68 17.72 0.44
CA GLU A 85 -18.58 18.88 0.48
C GLU A 85 -17.96 20.08 -0.24
N GLU A 86 -16.66 20.34 -0.07
CA GLU A 86 -15.98 21.46 -0.74
C GLU A 86 -15.87 21.29 -2.28
N GLY A 87 -15.91 20.04 -2.77
CA GLY A 87 -15.89 19.75 -4.21
C GLY A 87 -17.23 19.95 -4.90
N LYS A 88 -18.34 19.99 -4.15
CA LYS A 88 -19.68 20.25 -4.71
C LYS A 88 -20.01 21.74 -4.84
N ILE A 89 -19.25 22.63 -4.20
CA ILE A 89 -19.54 24.08 -4.14
C ILE A 89 -18.91 24.83 -5.34
N LYS A 90 -18.22 24.14 -6.26
CA LYS A 90 -17.50 24.77 -7.40
C LYS A 90 -18.14 24.57 -8.77
N GLU A 91 -19.35 24.01 -8.85
CA GLU A 91 -20.08 23.81 -10.11
C GLU A 91 -21.49 24.44 -10.11
N GLU A 92 -21.67 25.58 -9.42
CA GLU A 92 -22.86 26.44 -9.59
C GLU A 92 -22.46 27.86 -9.98
#